data_AF-A0A2N2K3R6-F1
#
_entry.id   AF-A0A2N2K3R6-F1
#
_cell.length_a   1.000
_cell.length_b   1.000
_cell.length_c   1.000
_cell.angle_alpha   90.00
_cell.angle_beta   90.00
_cell.angle_gamma   90.00
#
_symmetry.space_group_name_H-M   'P 1'
#
loop_
_entity.id
_entity.type
_entity.pdbx_description
1 polymer ?
#
loop_
_entity_poly.entity_id
_entity_poly.type
_entity_poly.pdbx_seq_one_letter_code
_entity_poly.pdbx_strand_id
1 'polypeptide(L)'
;MQNNNSLKKVLNPAYLMRALLFFIACYIIFWVVTHFSWWLLIEKAGIKITSLDSQYWPEYIIVFVLFFLPLLYLFCSFVAKKILPIHFPKLVLYMGCTFFGAMWFEIILDTVFVKFMGEPGWLYKVWPIHQGYTSGVGMFMWPLYGFFVYCMNSAIETNPRLVNINNGAAKTYLYALDAMALEILTNIFSILLYSTYLFYYLPDDLLHFTTIQIFIPYLSACGLGAALSLFLERLKKNHFIIGLSFYLAGVISLFWIA
;
A
#
# COMPACT_ATOMS: atom_id res chain seq x y z
N MET A 1 -13.05 19.35 -17.44
CA MET A 1 -13.93 19.86 -16.37
C MET A 1 -14.55 18.66 -15.67
N GLN A 2 -14.09 18.33 -14.46
CA GLN A 2 -14.74 17.30 -13.63
C GLN A 2 -16.10 17.85 -13.18
N ASN A 3 -17.14 17.04 -13.40
CA ASN A 3 -18.52 17.40 -13.16
C ASN A 3 -18.75 17.67 -11.65
N ASN A 4 -19.15 18.89 -11.28
CA ASN A 4 -19.52 19.29 -9.91
C ASN A 4 -20.66 18.43 -9.32
N ASN A 5 -21.34 17.60 -10.12
CA ASN A 5 -22.31 16.61 -9.65
C ASN A 5 -21.69 15.36 -8.99
N SER A 6 -20.37 15.16 -9.07
CA SER A 6 -19.70 14.00 -8.46
C SER A 6 -19.63 14.09 -6.93
N LEU A 7 -19.26 15.26 -6.38
CA LEU A 7 -19.23 15.52 -4.93
C LEU A 7 -20.60 15.37 -4.27
N LYS A 8 -21.67 15.86 -4.94
CA LYS A 8 -23.06 15.67 -4.47
C LYS A 8 -23.52 14.20 -4.45
N LYS A 9 -22.97 13.35 -5.34
CA LYS A 9 -23.24 11.90 -5.33
C LYS A 9 -22.48 11.18 -4.23
N VAL A 10 -21.27 11.61 -3.88
CA VAL A 10 -20.45 11.01 -2.81
C VAL A 10 -21.05 11.26 -1.42
N LEU A 11 -21.65 12.43 -1.21
CA LEU A 11 -22.33 12.79 0.04
C LEU A 11 -23.79 12.29 0.14
N ASN A 12 -24.25 11.51 -0.84
CA ASN A 12 -25.57 10.91 -0.76
C ASN A 12 -25.55 9.78 0.31
N PRO A 13 -26.45 9.83 1.31
CA PRO A 13 -26.47 8.88 2.42
C PRO A 13 -26.47 7.40 1.99
N ALA A 14 -27.11 7.08 0.86
CA ALA A 14 -27.16 5.72 0.35
C ALA A 14 -25.79 5.20 -0.14
N TYR A 15 -24.97 6.06 -0.76
CA TYR A 15 -23.63 5.69 -1.20
C TYR A 15 -22.66 5.60 -0.01
N LEU A 16 -22.80 6.52 0.96
CA LEU A 16 -22.04 6.46 2.21
C LEU A 16 -22.33 5.17 2.99
N MET A 17 -23.61 4.81 3.13
CA MET A 17 -24.02 3.56 3.78
C MET A 17 -23.44 2.33 3.06
N ARG A 18 -23.49 2.30 1.72
CA ARG A 18 -22.89 1.19 0.95
C ARG A 18 -21.38 1.09 1.16
N ALA A 19 -20.67 2.22 1.17
CA ALA A 19 -19.23 2.25 1.44
C ALA A 19 -18.92 1.78 2.87
N LEU A 20 -19.72 2.16 3.86
CA LEU A 20 -19.57 1.70 5.24
C LEU A 20 -19.85 0.20 5.38
N LEU A 21 -20.92 -0.31 4.77
CA LEU A 21 -21.22 -1.76 4.79
C LEU A 21 -20.12 -2.57 4.11
N PHE A 22 -19.59 -2.06 2.99
CA PHE A 22 -18.47 -2.70 2.30
C PHE A 22 -17.18 -2.63 3.14
N PHE A 23 -16.92 -1.52 3.83
CA PHE A 23 -15.81 -1.40 4.78
C PHE A 23 -15.90 -2.47 5.86
N ILE A 24 -17.07 -2.62 6.48
CA ILE A 24 -17.33 -3.59 7.53
C ILE A 24 -17.12 -5.02 7.00
N ALA A 25 -17.63 -5.32 5.81
CA ALA A 25 -17.39 -6.62 5.17
C ALA A 25 -15.89 -6.88 4.94
N CYS A 26 -15.14 -5.90 4.41
CA CYS A 26 -13.69 -6.01 4.26
C CYS A 26 -12.98 -6.21 5.60
N TYR A 27 -13.36 -5.46 6.64
CA TYR A 27 -12.79 -5.61 7.96
C TYR A 27 -13.04 -7.00 8.56
N ILE A 28 -14.24 -7.55 8.41
CA ILE A 28 -14.54 -8.93 8.82
C ILE A 28 -13.64 -9.92 8.08
N ILE A 29 -13.43 -9.73 6.77
CA ILE A 29 -12.50 -10.57 5.99
C ILE A 29 -11.07 -10.44 6.54
N PHE A 30 -10.60 -9.21 6.80
CA PHE A 30 -9.27 -8.99 7.38
C PHE A 30 -9.13 -9.64 8.75
N TRP A 31 -10.14 -9.54 9.60
CA TRP A 31 -10.17 -10.21 10.90
C TRP A 31 -10.07 -11.73 10.76
N VAL A 32 -10.88 -12.33 9.88
CA VAL A 32 -10.83 -13.78 9.61
C VAL A 32 -9.46 -14.20 9.08
N VAL A 33 -8.92 -13.48 8.10
CA VAL A 33 -7.63 -13.82 7.47
C VAL A 33 -6.49 -13.72 8.47
N THR A 34 -6.43 -12.65 9.28
CA THR A 34 -5.37 -12.46 10.28
C THR A 34 -5.44 -13.52 11.38
N HIS A 35 -6.63 -13.80 11.92
CA HIS A 35 -6.80 -14.83 12.96
C HIS A 35 -6.52 -16.24 12.43
N PHE A 36 -6.99 -16.56 11.22
CA PHE A 36 -6.70 -17.84 10.58
C PHE A 36 -5.20 -18.00 10.31
N SER A 37 -4.55 -16.95 9.81
CA SER A 37 -3.11 -16.97 9.53
C SER A 37 -2.29 -17.10 10.81
N TRP A 38 -2.68 -16.40 11.88
CA TRP A 38 -2.06 -16.54 13.20
C TRP A 38 -2.20 -17.96 13.74
N TRP A 39 -3.42 -18.49 13.76
CA TRP A 39 -3.68 -19.86 14.20
C TRP A 39 -2.85 -20.87 13.40
N LEU A 40 -2.79 -20.72 12.08
CA LEU A 40 -2.05 -21.64 11.21
C LEU A 40 -0.53 -21.54 11.40
N LEU A 41 0.03 -20.33 11.35
CA LEU A 41 1.48 -20.10 11.33
C LEU A 41 2.09 -20.18 12.73
N ILE A 42 1.43 -19.58 13.73
CA ILE A 42 1.99 -19.45 15.08
C ILE A 42 1.56 -20.63 15.94
N GLU A 43 0.25 -20.88 16.05
CA GLU A 43 -0.26 -21.90 17.00
C GLU A 43 -0.11 -23.33 16.47
N LYS A 44 -0.33 -23.55 15.16
CA LYS A 44 -0.25 -24.88 14.55
C LYS A 44 1.13 -25.22 14.02
N ALA A 45 1.75 -24.35 13.23
CA ALA A 45 3.09 -24.59 12.70
C ALA A 45 4.20 -24.28 13.72
N GLY A 46 3.90 -23.55 14.81
CA GLY A 46 4.87 -23.26 15.87
C GLY A 46 5.94 -22.25 15.47
N ILE A 47 5.69 -21.41 14.46
CA ILE A 47 6.63 -20.38 14.04
C ILE A 47 6.80 -19.38 15.19
N LYS A 48 8.04 -19.22 15.64
CA LYS A 48 8.40 -18.21 16.64
C LYS A 48 8.83 -16.94 15.93
N ILE A 49 8.18 -15.83 16.26
CA ILE A 49 8.59 -14.53 15.73
C ILE A 49 9.94 -14.13 16.31
N THR A 50 10.87 -13.74 15.42
CA THR A 50 12.25 -13.36 15.73
C THR A 50 12.63 -12.12 14.94
N SER A 51 13.76 -11.50 15.30
CA SER A 51 14.37 -10.44 14.50
C SER A 51 15.19 -11.04 13.36
N LEU A 52 14.97 -10.57 12.13
CA LEU A 52 15.78 -10.97 10.98
C LEU A 52 17.14 -10.28 11.01
N ASP A 53 18.21 -11.06 11.03
CA ASP A 53 19.60 -10.57 10.97
C ASP A 53 19.83 -9.72 9.70
N SER A 54 20.62 -8.66 9.83
CA SER A 54 20.88 -7.69 8.77
C SER A 54 21.56 -8.29 7.55
N GLN A 55 22.30 -9.38 7.71
CA GLN A 55 22.90 -10.09 6.58
C GLN A 55 21.87 -10.69 5.61
N TYR A 56 20.63 -10.93 6.06
CA TYR A 56 19.56 -11.51 5.24
C TYR A 56 18.63 -10.45 4.63
N TRP A 57 18.78 -9.16 4.96
CA TRP A 57 17.91 -8.11 4.39
C TRP A 57 17.98 -8.03 2.85
N PRO A 58 19.16 -8.17 2.18
CA PRO A 58 19.20 -8.18 0.72
C PRO A 58 18.43 -9.36 0.11
N GLU A 59 18.58 -10.55 0.69
CA GLU A 59 17.85 -11.74 0.27
C GLU A 59 16.34 -11.55 0.43
N TYR A 60 15.91 -11.07 1.60
CA TYR A 60 14.50 -10.75 1.89
C TYR A 60 13.90 -9.87 0.80
N ILE A 61 14.59 -8.79 0.40
CA ILE A 61 14.11 -7.86 -0.63
C ILE A 61 13.98 -8.55 -1.98
N ILE A 62 14.98 -9.35 -2.37
CA ILE A 62 14.96 -10.07 -3.65
C ILE A 62 13.78 -11.04 -3.69
N VAL A 63 13.61 -11.86 -2.65
CA VAL A 63 12.51 -12.83 -2.57
C VAL A 63 11.17 -12.11 -2.50
N PHE A 64 11.05 -11.03 -1.74
CA PHE A 64 9.86 -10.19 -1.67
C PHE A 64 9.44 -9.67 -3.04
N VAL A 65 10.36 -9.06 -3.80
CA VAL A 65 10.07 -8.53 -5.13
C VAL A 65 9.72 -9.64 -6.11
N LEU A 66 10.49 -10.73 -6.13
CA LEU A 66 10.23 -11.87 -7.03
C LEU A 66 8.91 -12.58 -6.72
N PHE A 67 8.47 -12.58 -5.46
CA PHE A 67 7.19 -13.15 -5.05
C PHE A 67 6.02 -12.23 -5.42
N PHE A 68 6.06 -10.96 -4.99
CA PHE A 68 4.91 -10.07 -5.13
C PHE A 68 4.75 -9.47 -6.53
N LEU A 69 5.82 -9.16 -7.26
CA LEU A 69 5.72 -8.57 -8.61
C LEU A 69 4.85 -9.40 -9.58
N PRO A 70 5.10 -10.71 -9.78
CA PRO A 70 4.25 -11.50 -10.67
C PRO A 70 2.82 -11.63 -10.13
N LEU A 71 2.63 -11.80 -8.81
CA LEU A 71 1.30 -11.94 -8.21
C LEU A 71 0.45 -10.68 -8.43
N LEU A 72 1.03 -9.50 -8.19
CA LEU A 72 0.35 -8.22 -8.39
C LEU A 72 0.00 -8.01 -9.87
N TYR A 73 0.92 -8.35 -10.79
CA TYR A 73 0.67 -8.23 -12.22
C TYR A 73 -0.45 -9.17 -12.70
N LEU A 74 -0.40 -10.44 -12.27
CA LEU A 74 -1.38 -11.46 -12.63
C LEU A 74 -2.75 -11.13 -12.03
N PHE A 75 -2.80 -10.65 -10.79
CA PHE A 75 -4.03 -10.18 -10.16
C PHE A 75 -4.65 -9.02 -10.95
N CYS A 76 -3.88 -7.98 -11.28
CA CYS A 76 -4.39 -6.86 -12.07
C CYS A 76 -4.81 -7.30 -13.49
N SER A 77 -4.09 -8.22 -14.12
CA SER A 77 -4.46 -8.79 -15.42
C SER A 77 -5.74 -9.63 -15.34
N PHE A 78 -5.95 -10.36 -14.25
CA PHE A 78 -7.20 -11.07 -13.96
C PHE A 78 -8.37 -10.11 -13.78
N VAL A 79 -8.18 -9.04 -12.99
CA VAL A 79 -9.17 -7.96 -12.82
C VAL A 79 -9.49 -7.29 -14.16
N ALA A 80 -8.50 -7.10 -15.03
CA ALA A 80 -8.67 -6.57 -16.39
C ALA A 80 -9.32 -7.57 -17.36
N LYS A 81 -9.35 -8.87 -17.01
CA LYS A 81 -9.71 -10.00 -17.88
C LYS A 81 -8.85 -10.15 -19.14
N LYS A 82 -7.64 -9.60 -19.12
CA LYS A 82 -6.66 -9.68 -20.21
C LYS A 82 -5.27 -9.32 -19.69
N ILE A 83 -4.25 -9.72 -20.44
CA ILE A 83 -2.87 -9.31 -20.19
C ILE A 83 -2.76 -7.78 -20.37
N LEU A 84 -2.22 -7.11 -19.36
CA LEU A 84 -2.08 -5.65 -19.36
C LEU A 84 -0.83 -5.20 -20.14
N PRO A 85 -0.96 -4.26 -21.10
CA PRO A 85 0.19 -3.67 -21.76
C PRO A 85 0.94 -2.73 -20.79
N ILE A 86 2.26 -2.82 -20.76
CA ILE A 86 3.11 -1.98 -19.89
C ILE A 86 3.72 -0.84 -20.70
N HIS A 87 3.34 0.39 -20.36
CA HIS A 87 3.97 1.60 -20.88
C HIS A 87 5.07 2.07 -19.92
N PHE A 88 6.29 1.60 -20.16
CA PHE A 88 7.42 1.73 -19.23
C PHE A 88 7.67 3.15 -18.68
N PRO A 89 7.67 4.24 -19.48
CA PRO A 89 7.83 5.59 -18.94
C PRO A 89 6.76 5.99 -17.91
N LYS A 90 5.51 5.57 -18.12
CA LYS A 90 4.39 5.90 -17.22
C LYS A 90 4.45 5.02 -15.96
N LEU A 91 4.90 3.77 -16.11
CA LEU A 91 5.16 2.91 -14.96
C LEU A 91 6.22 3.51 -14.03
N VAL A 92 7.37 3.92 -14.57
CA VAL A 92 8.46 4.54 -13.77
C VAL A 92 7.97 5.79 -13.04
N LEU A 93 7.11 6.58 -13.67
CA LEU A 93 6.47 7.74 -13.03
C LEU A 93 5.67 7.34 -11.79
N TYR A 94 4.81 6.32 -11.91
CA TYR A 94 4.01 5.84 -10.78
C TYR A 94 4.89 5.28 -9.67
N MET A 95 5.86 4.42 -10.02
CA MET A 95 6.80 3.82 -9.06
C MET A 95 7.55 4.88 -8.26
N GLY A 96 8.12 5.89 -8.93
CA GLY A 96 8.89 6.95 -8.28
C GLY A 96 8.03 7.88 -7.42
N CYS A 97 6.88 8.34 -7.94
CA CYS A 97 5.99 9.22 -7.19
C CYS A 97 5.38 8.52 -5.97
N THR A 98 5.00 7.25 -6.09
CA THR A 98 4.48 6.47 -4.95
C THR A 98 5.54 6.30 -3.88
N PHE A 99 6.77 5.94 -4.24
CA PHE A 99 7.86 5.84 -3.27
C PHE A 99 8.12 7.15 -2.55
N PHE A 100 8.33 8.25 -3.29
CA PHE A 100 8.55 9.55 -2.67
C PHE A 100 7.41 9.98 -1.75
N GLY A 101 6.17 9.82 -2.20
CA GLY A 101 4.99 10.17 -1.41
C GLY A 101 4.85 9.32 -0.15
N ALA A 102 5.05 8.00 -0.26
CA ALA A 102 4.98 7.10 0.88
C ALA A 102 6.04 7.42 1.92
N MET A 103 7.29 7.65 1.50
CA MET A 103 8.39 7.98 2.41
C MET A 103 8.07 9.15 3.34
N TRP A 104 7.55 10.24 2.78
CA TRP A 104 7.15 11.40 3.58
C TRP A 104 5.89 11.13 4.41
N PHE A 105 4.94 10.41 3.84
CA PHE A 105 3.70 10.09 4.52
C PHE A 105 3.94 9.25 5.78
N GLU A 106 4.79 8.23 5.71
CA GLU A 106 5.16 7.39 6.86
C GLU A 106 5.74 8.21 8.01
N ILE A 107 6.77 9.03 7.71
CA ILE A 107 7.45 9.85 8.72
C ILE A 107 6.48 10.85 9.35
N ILE A 108 5.68 11.53 8.53
CA ILE A 108 4.68 12.49 9.02
C ILE A 108 3.63 11.77 9.86
N LEU A 109 3.13 10.63 9.39
CA LEU A 109 2.06 9.92 10.07
C LEU A 109 2.52 9.38 11.41
N ASP A 110 3.68 8.73 11.49
CA ASP A 110 4.20 8.24 12.77
C ASP A 110 4.52 9.39 13.72
N THR A 111 5.03 10.53 13.22
CA THR A 111 5.21 11.73 14.06
C THR A 111 3.88 12.23 14.64
N VAL A 112 2.79 12.18 13.84
CA VAL A 112 1.44 12.52 14.29
C VAL A 112 0.94 11.51 15.32
N PHE A 113 1.11 10.20 15.07
CA PHE A 113 0.74 9.14 16.01
C PHE A 113 1.45 9.29 17.35
N VAL A 114 2.78 9.47 17.35
CA VAL A 114 3.54 9.68 18.58
C VAL A 114 3.06 10.92 19.33
N LYS A 115 2.75 12.01 18.62
CA LYS A 115 2.27 13.25 19.24
C LYS A 115 0.89 13.13 19.89
N PHE A 116 -0.03 12.39 19.29
CA PHE A 116 -1.42 12.33 19.75
C PHE A 116 -1.76 11.07 20.55
N MET A 117 -1.12 9.95 20.26
CA MET A 117 -1.35 8.63 20.88
C MET A 117 -0.23 8.23 21.84
N GLY A 118 0.92 8.93 21.82
CA GLY A 118 2.07 8.63 22.67
C GLY A 118 2.97 7.51 22.16
N GLU A 119 2.58 6.84 21.08
CA GLU A 119 3.30 5.73 20.45
C GLU A 119 3.13 5.78 18.91
N PRO A 120 4.06 5.20 18.12
CA PRO A 120 3.92 5.14 16.67
C PRO A 120 2.75 4.22 16.25
N GLY A 121 2.30 4.32 15.01
CA GLY A 121 1.25 3.43 14.50
C GLY A 121 1.77 2.02 14.24
N TRP A 122 3.01 1.93 13.74
CA TRP A 122 3.70 0.69 13.47
C TRP A 122 5.21 0.85 13.65
N LEU A 123 5.92 -0.27 13.59
CA LEU A 123 7.38 -0.30 13.53
C LEU A 123 7.83 -1.34 12.52
N TYR A 124 8.68 -0.91 11.59
CA TYR A 124 9.39 -1.81 10.69
C TYR A 124 10.37 -2.71 11.45
N LYS A 125 10.44 -3.99 11.06
CA LYS A 125 11.33 -4.98 11.67
C LYS A 125 12.40 -5.52 10.73
N VAL A 126 12.25 -5.30 9.42
CA VAL A 126 13.28 -5.60 8.42
C VAL A 126 13.88 -4.30 7.93
N TRP A 127 15.21 -4.17 8.01
CA TRP A 127 15.96 -2.96 7.69
C TRP A 127 15.33 -1.65 8.24
N PRO A 128 15.05 -1.56 9.55
CA PRO A 128 14.43 -0.37 10.13
C PRO A 128 15.34 0.85 9.99
N ILE A 129 14.74 1.99 9.65
CA ILE A 129 15.38 3.31 9.55
C ILE A 129 14.53 4.30 10.36
N HIS A 130 15.16 5.36 10.90
CA HIS A 130 14.48 6.41 11.70
C HIS A 130 13.67 5.84 12.87
N GLN A 131 14.34 5.12 13.77
CA GLN A 131 13.72 4.41 14.91
C GLN A 131 12.70 3.33 14.52
N GLY A 132 12.65 2.94 13.24
CA GLY A 132 11.72 1.93 12.73
C GLY A 132 10.41 2.50 12.18
N TYR A 133 10.25 3.83 12.08
CA TYR A 133 9.08 4.45 11.44
C TYR A 133 9.04 4.19 9.92
N THR A 134 10.21 3.94 9.33
CA THR A 134 10.33 3.51 7.93
C THR A 134 11.38 2.41 7.79
N SER A 135 11.60 1.94 6.57
CA SER A 135 12.50 0.83 6.27
C SER A 135 13.24 1.04 4.96
N GLY A 136 14.48 0.52 4.91
CA GLY A 136 15.21 0.38 3.65
C GLY A 136 14.50 -0.51 2.63
N VAL A 137 13.66 -1.45 3.08
CA VAL A 137 12.77 -2.24 2.22
C VAL A 137 11.79 -1.34 1.45
N GLY A 138 11.44 -0.17 2.01
CA GLY A 138 10.58 0.82 1.38
C GLY A 138 11.06 1.29 0.00
N MET A 139 12.38 1.26 -0.26
CA MET A 139 12.95 1.55 -1.59
C MET A 139 12.49 0.60 -2.69
N PHE A 140 11.94 -0.56 -2.34
CA PHE A 140 11.48 -1.57 -3.29
C PHE A 140 9.99 -1.85 -3.12
N MET A 141 9.51 -1.91 -1.89
CA MET A 141 8.11 -2.13 -1.56
C MET A 141 7.21 -1.01 -2.10
N TRP A 142 7.57 0.25 -1.89
CA TRP A 142 6.73 1.36 -2.34
C TRP A 142 6.70 1.54 -3.86
N PRO A 143 7.84 1.40 -4.60
CA PRO A 143 7.77 1.29 -6.05
C PRO A 143 6.94 0.10 -6.52
N LEU A 144 6.99 -1.04 -5.84
CA LEU A 144 6.17 -2.20 -6.17
C LEU A 144 4.67 -1.92 -5.97
N TYR A 145 4.32 -1.18 -4.92
CA TYR A 145 2.96 -0.65 -4.76
C TYR A 145 2.59 0.35 -5.87
N GLY A 146 3.52 1.22 -6.30
CA GLY A 146 3.32 2.10 -7.45
C GLY A 146 3.08 1.34 -8.76
N PHE A 147 3.79 0.23 -8.96
CA PHE A 147 3.54 -0.72 -10.06
C PHE A 147 2.14 -1.32 -9.98
N PHE A 148 1.70 -1.75 -8.79
CA PHE A 148 0.34 -2.25 -8.57
C PHE A 148 -0.71 -1.19 -8.91
N VAL A 149 -0.55 0.04 -8.41
CA VAL A 149 -1.48 1.16 -8.69
C VAL A 149 -1.55 1.47 -10.19
N TYR A 150 -0.41 1.46 -10.90
CA TYR A 150 -0.37 1.62 -12.35
C TYR A 150 -1.17 0.52 -13.07
N CYS A 151 -0.96 -0.74 -12.69
CA CYS A 151 -1.64 -1.88 -13.29
C CYS A 151 -3.14 -1.89 -12.96
N MET A 152 -3.51 -1.57 -11.72
CA MET A 152 -4.90 -1.52 -11.27
C MET A 152 -5.67 -0.39 -11.95
N ASN A 153 -5.07 0.80 -12.11
CA ASN A 153 -5.66 1.87 -12.91
C ASN A 153 -5.93 1.41 -14.35
N SER A 154 -4.95 0.75 -14.97
CA SER A 154 -5.09 0.21 -16.33
C SER A 154 -6.17 -0.87 -16.42
N ALA A 155 -6.31 -1.71 -15.37
CA ALA A 155 -7.34 -2.73 -15.27
C ALA A 155 -8.74 -2.13 -15.14
N ILE A 156 -8.92 -1.12 -14.28
CA ILE A 156 -10.17 -0.39 -14.09
C ILE A 156 -10.61 0.32 -15.37
N GLU A 157 -9.67 0.96 -16.08
CA GLU A 157 -9.95 1.64 -17.35
C GLU A 157 -10.32 0.67 -18.46
N THR A 158 -9.72 -0.52 -18.45
CA THR A 158 -9.93 -1.54 -19.48
C THR A 158 -11.24 -2.30 -19.28
N ASN A 159 -11.62 -2.62 -18.04
CA ASN A 159 -12.74 -3.49 -17.75
C ASN A 159 -14.04 -2.67 -17.63
N PRO A 160 -15.00 -2.79 -18.57
CA PRO A 160 -16.23 -1.99 -18.55
C PRO A 160 -17.09 -2.22 -17.30
N ARG A 161 -16.94 -3.36 -16.62
CA ARG A 161 -17.67 -3.66 -15.37
C ARG A 161 -17.20 -2.80 -14.19
N LEU A 162 -16.01 -2.19 -14.30
CA LEU A 162 -15.40 -1.37 -13.24
C LEU A 162 -15.57 0.13 -13.49
N VAL A 163 -16.40 0.53 -14.46
CA VAL A 163 -16.63 1.94 -14.80
C VAL A 163 -17.05 2.80 -13.59
N ASN A 164 -17.81 2.23 -12.65
CA ASN A 164 -18.24 2.91 -11.44
C ASN A 164 -17.09 3.19 -10.45
N ILE A 165 -15.99 2.43 -10.54
CA ILE A 165 -14.78 2.61 -9.74
C ILE A 165 -13.84 3.63 -10.39
N ASN A 166 -14.03 3.96 -11.68
CA ASN A 166 -13.19 4.91 -12.41
C ASN A 166 -13.48 6.38 -12.05
N ASN A 167 -13.50 6.70 -10.77
CA ASN A 167 -13.58 8.05 -10.23
C ASN A 167 -12.65 8.18 -9.02
N GLY A 168 -12.19 9.40 -8.73
CA GLY A 168 -11.20 9.63 -7.67
C GLY A 168 -11.60 9.09 -6.30
N ALA A 169 -12.84 9.34 -5.85
CA ALA A 169 -13.29 8.90 -4.53
C ALA A 169 -13.35 7.36 -4.41
N ALA A 170 -13.87 6.66 -5.42
CA ALA A 170 -13.91 5.20 -5.41
C ALA A 170 -12.50 4.59 -5.48
N LYS A 171 -11.59 5.16 -6.28
CA LYS A 171 -10.19 4.74 -6.33
C LYS A 171 -9.48 4.96 -4.99
N THR A 172 -9.66 6.12 -4.36
CA THR A 172 -9.11 6.42 -3.03
C THR A 172 -9.53 5.37 -2.01
N TYR A 173 -10.83 5.08 -1.98
CA TYR A 173 -11.39 4.14 -1.04
C TYR A 173 -10.91 2.70 -1.31
N LEU A 174 -10.86 2.29 -2.58
CA LEU A 174 -10.31 0.99 -2.99
C LEU A 174 -8.84 0.85 -2.58
N TYR A 175 -8.01 1.84 -2.89
CA TYR A 175 -6.58 1.78 -2.56
C TYR A 175 -6.29 1.82 -1.07
N ALA A 176 -7.15 2.47 -0.26
CA ALA A 176 -7.02 2.41 1.20
C ALA A 176 -7.28 0.99 1.73
N LEU A 177 -8.25 0.27 1.17
CA LEU A 177 -8.51 -1.13 1.49
C LEU A 177 -7.42 -2.07 0.97
N ASP A 178 -6.98 -1.86 -0.27
CA ASP A 178 -5.91 -2.67 -0.87
C ASP A 178 -4.59 -2.52 -0.09
N ALA A 179 -4.29 -1.32 0.42
CA ALA A 179 -3.13 -1.11 1.28
C ALA A 179 -3.19 -2.03 2.52
N MET A 180 -4.29 -2.02 3.27
CA MET A 180 -4.47 -2.90 4.43
C MET A 180 -4.39 -4.39 4.06
N ALA A 181 -4.99 -4.78 2.93
CA ALA A 181 -4.94 -6.16 2.46
C ALA A 181 -3.50 -6.60 2.12
N LEU A 182 -2.76 -5.73 1.41
CA LEU A 182 -1.36 -5.98 1.05
C LEU A 182 -0.45 -6.01 2.27
N GLU A 183 -0.74 -5.23 3.31
CA GLU A 183 -0.03 -5.33 4.57
C GLU A 183 -0.21 -6.70 5.23
N ILE A 184 -1.46 -7.15 5.35
CA ILE A 184 -1.75 -8.47 5.90
C ILE A 184 -1.00 -9.54 5.10
N LEU A 185 -1.10 -9.52 3.77
CA LEU A 185 -0.41 -10.48 2.89
C LEU A 185 1.12 -10.41 3.02
N THR A 186 1.66 -9.20 3.15
CA THR A 186 3.11 -9.00 3.32
C THR A 186 3.58 -9.56 4.66
N ASN A 187 2.87 -9.29 5.75
CA ASN A 187 3.21 -9.85 7.05
C ASN A 187 3.04 -11.37 7.09
N ILE A 188 2.01 -11.93 6.43
CA ILE A 188 1.89 -13.39 6.27
C ILE A 188 3.13 -13.94 5.55
N PHE A 189 3.54 -13.31 4.44
CA PHE A 189 4.75 -13.69 3.70
C PHE A 189 6.01 -13.62 4.58
N SER A 190 6.20 -12.51 5.32
CA SER A 190 7.38 -12.30 6.17
C SER A 190 7.45 -13.32 7.30
N ILE A 191 6.31 -13.63 7.94
CA ILE A 191 6.24 -14.62 9.02
C ILE A 191 6.51 -16.02 8.46
N LEU A 192 5.87 -16.37 7.35
CA LEU A 192 5.98 -17.69 6.74
C LEU A 192 7.41 -18.02 6.30
N LEU A 193 8.11 -17.08 5.67
CA LEU A 193 9.43 -17.34 5.07
C LEU A 193 10.60 -16.92 5.96
N TYR A 194 10.41 -15.89 6.79
CA TYR A 194 11.51 -15.27 7.55
C TYR A 194 11.23 -15.20 9.06
N SER A 195 10.10 -15.74 9.53
CA SER A 195 9.74 -15.75 10.96
C SER A 195 9.79 -14.36 11.60
N THR A 196 9.46 -13.31 10.86
CA THR A 196 9.44 -11.90 11.32
C THR A 196 8.23 -11.18 10.74
N TYR A 197 7.84 -10.06 11.36
CA TYR A 197 6.99 -9.07 10.69
C TYR A 197 7.81 -8.24 9.71
N LEU A 198 7.18 -7.66 8.68
CA LEU A 198 7.78 -6.51 7.97
C LEU A 198 7.46 -5.23 8.73
N PHE A 199 6.17 -4.98 8.98
CA PHE A 199 5.65 -3.90 9.80
C PHE A 199 4.84 -4.49 10.95
N TYR A 200 5.23 -4.17 12.17
CA TYR A 200 4.54 -4.56 13.38
C TYR A 200 3.65 -3.41 13.82
N TYR A 201 2.34 -3.57 13.67
CA TYR A 201 1.37 -2.57 14.16
C TYR A 201 1.25 -2.63 15.68
N LEU A 202 1.31 -1.50 16.38
CA LEU A 202 1.21 -1.51 17.84
C LEU A 202 -0.21 -1.83 18.32
N PRO A 203 -1.27 -1.20 17.76
CA PRO A 203 -2.62 -1.69 17.99
C PRO A 203 -2.76 -3.13 17.50
N ASP A 204 -3.37 -3.98 18.32
CA ASP A 204 -3.41 -5.44 18.15
C ASP A 204 -4.76 -5.97 17.65
N ASP A 205 -5.67 -5.10 17.22
CA ASP A 205 -7.04 -5.48 16.80
C ASP A 205 -7.06 -6.47 15.62
N LEU A 206 -5.98 -6.50 14.84
CA LEU A 206 -5.74 -7.45 13.75
C LEU A 206 -4.41 -8.21 13.93
N LEU A 207 -4.07 -8.56 15.18
CA LEU A 207 -2.91 -9.39 15.55
C LEU A 207 -1.57 -8.84 15.03
N HIS A 208 -1.43 -7.51 15.07
CA HIS A 208 -0.27 -6.75 14.61
C HIS A 208 0.02 -6.81 13.10
N PHE A 209 -0.85 -7.43 12.29
CA PHE A 209 -0.71 -7.46 10.83
C PHE A 209 -0.99 -6.11 10.17
N THR A 210 -1.98 -5.39 10.71
CA THR A 210 -2.41 -4.02 10.39
C THR A 210 -3.31 -3.55 11.54
N THR A 211 -4.06 -2.46 11.41
CA THR A 211 -5.03 -2.00 12.40
C THR A 211 -6.19 -1.23 11.77
N ILE A 212 -7.40 -1.30 12.33
CA ILE A 212 -8.50 -0.41 11.91
C ILE A 212 -8.13 1.07 12.02
N GLN A 213 -7.25 1.45 12.95
CA GLN A 213 -6.86 2.84 13.19
C GLN A 213 -6.13 3.45 11.98
N ILE A 214 -5.47 2.65 11.15
CA ILE A 214 -4.69 3.13 10.01
C ILE A 214 -5.56 3.45 8.79
N PHE A 215 -6.82 2.99 8.78
CA PHE A 215 -7.69 3.16 7.63
C PHE A 215 -7.95 4.63 7.28
N ILE A 216 -8.18 5.49 8.28
CA ILE A 216 -8.41 6.93 8.04
C ILE A 216 -7.14 7.62 7.49
N PRO A 217 -5.95 7.41 8.08
CA PRO A 217 -4.71 7.83 7.46
C PRO A 217 -4.55 7.36 6.01
N TYR A 218 -4.88 6.10 5.72
CA TYR A 218 -4.78 5.54 4.37
C TYR A 218 -5.77 6.14 3.38
N LEU A 219 -7.00 6.43 3.79
CA LEU A 219 -7.92 7.21 2.97
C LEU A 219 -7.34 8.58 2.60
N SER A 220 -6.61 9.21 3.53
CA SER A 220 -5.96 10.50 3.29
C SER A 220 -4.78 10.35 2.31
N ALA A 221 -3.87 9.41 2.57
CA ALA A 221 -2.72 9.13 1.70
C ALA A 221 -3.14 8.73 0.28
N CYS A 222 -4.07 7.79 0.17
CA CYS A 222 -4.60 7.32 -1.11
C CYS A 222 -5.43 8.41 -1.80
N GLY A 223 -6.06 9.30 -1.05
CA GLY A 223 -6.73 10.49 -1.58
C GLY A 223 -5.76 11.44 -2.26
N LEU A 224 -4.65 11.76 -1.59
CA LEU A 224 -3.55 12.54 -2.16
C LEU A 224 -2.92 11.81 -3.35
N GLY A 225 -2.71 10.49 -3.24
CA GLY A 225 -2.20 9.66 -4.33
C GLY A 225 -3.11 9.63 -5.56
N ALA A 226 -4.42 9.52 -5.38
CA ALA A 226 -5.39 9.57 -6.47
C ALA A 226 -5.44 10.96 -7.13
N ALA A 227 -5.40 12.04 -6.34
CA ALA A 227 -5.30 13.40 -6.87
C ALA A 227 -4.00 13.61 -7.65
N LEU A 228 -2.88 13.13 -7.12
CA LEU A 228 -1.58 13.16 -7.78
C LEU A 228 -1.61 12.34 -9.08
N SER A 229 -2.18 11.14 -9.08
CA SER A 229 -2.35 10.30 -10.27
C SER A 229 -3.10 11.05 -11.38
N LEU A 230 -4.20 11.73 -11.04
CA LEU A 230 -4.97 12.55 -12.00
C LEU A 230 -4.17 13.75 -12.52
N PHE A 231 -3.32 14.34 -11.68
CA PHE A 231 -2.42 15.41 -12.10
C PHE A 231 -1.34 14.88 -13.04
N LEU A 232 -0.70 13.75 -12.70
CA LEU A 232 0.35 13.12 -13.48
C LEU A 232 -0.14 12.66 -14.85
N GLU A 233 -1.40 12.24 -14.97
CA GLU A 233 -2.02 11.91 -16.26
C GLU A 233 -2.14 13.10 -17.21
N ARG A 234 -2.12 14.35 -16.70
CA ARG A 234 -2.12 15.55 -17.53
C ARG A 234 -0.74 15.82 -18.13
N LEU A 235 0.33 15.24 -17.57
CA LEU A 235 1.67 15.36 -18.12
C LEU A 235 1.73 14.54 -19.41
N LYS A 236 2.07 15.18 -20.53
CA LYS A 236 2.15 14.50 -21.84
C LYS A 236 3.55 13.97 -22.18
N LYS A 237 4.59 14.41 -21.46
CA LYS A 237 6.00 14.14 -21.77
C LYS A 237 6.80 13.96 -20.48
N ASN A 238 8.03 13.43 -20.63
CA ASN A 238 9.05 13.33 -19.57
C ASN A 238 8.71 12.42 -18.38
N HIS A 239 7.73 11.51 -18.51
CA HIS A 239 7.31 10.62 -17.42
C HIS A 239 8.48 9.86 -16.78
N PHE A 240 9.38 9.32 -17.61
CA PHE A 240 10.54 8.57 -17.12
C PHE A 240 11.46 9.42 -16.25
N ILE A 241 11.86 10.60 -16.73
CA ILE A 241 12.78 11.49 -16.01
C ILE A 241 12.13 11.94 -14.69
N ILE A 242 10.86 12.34 -14.72
CA ILE A 242 10.14 12.78 -13.53
C ILE A 242 10.06 11.64 -12.51
N GLY A 243 9.67 10.44 -12.94
CA GLY A 243 9.62 9.26 -12.07
C GLY A 243 10.97 8.93 -11.46
N LEU A 244 12.03 8.94 -12.26
CA LEU A 244 13.39 8.71 -11.77
C LEU A 244 13.83 9.78 -10.78
N SER A 245 13.52 11.06 -11.04
CA SER A 245 13.82 12.16 -10.11
C SER A 245 13.10 11.99 -8.77
N PHE A 246 11.82 11.63 -8.78
CA PHE A 246 11.08 11.34 -7.54
C PHE A 246 11.64 10.13 -6.81
N TYR A 247 12.02 9.07 -7.53
CA TYR A 247 12.65 7.90 -6.93
C TYR A 247 13.97 8.29 -6.23
N LEU A 248 14.86 9.00 -6.92
CA LEU A 248 16.12 9.46 -6.34
C LEU A 248 15.91 10.40 -5.16
N ALA A 249 14.94 11.32 -5.25
CA ALA A 249 14.56 12.17 -4.13
C ALA A 249 14.07 11.35 -2.94
N GLY A 250 13.30 10.27 -3.18
CA GLY A 250 12.84 9.35 -2.14
C GLY A 250 13.99 8.61 -1.45
N VAL A 251 15.00 8.17 -2.21
CA VAL A 251 16.22 7.55 -1.64
C VAL A 251 16.96 8.55 -0.75
N ILE A 252 17.13 9.80 -1.21
CA ILE A 252 17.77 10.86 -0.42
C ILE A 252 16.96 11.13 0.84
N SER A 253 15.63 11.28 0.75
CA SER A 253 14.77 11.50 1.90
C SER A 253 14.86 10.36 2.92
N LEU A 254 14.83 9.11 2.46
CA LEU A 254 14.93 7.93 3.31
C LEU A 254 16.20 7.91 4.15
N PHE A 255 17.36 8.24 3.57
CA PHE A 255 18.62 8.14 4.29
C PHE A 255 19.06 9.43 4.99
N TRP A 256 18.59 10.59 4.54
CA TRP A 256 19.16 11.89 4.94
C TRP A 256 18.19 12.81 5.67
N ILE A 257 16.88 12.56 5.58
CA ILE A 257 15.86 13.42 6.18
C ILE A 257 15.13 12.61 7.26
N ALA A 258 15.54 12.81 8.51
CA ALA A 258 14.75 12.57 9.72
C ALA A 258 15.04 13.64 10.76
#